data_AF-A0A5A8A2U2-F1
#
_entry.id   AF-A0A5A8A2U2-F1
#
_cell.length_a   1.000
_cell.length_b   1.000
_cell.length_c   1.000
_cell.angle_alpha   90.00
_cell.angle_beta   90.00
_cell.angle_gamma   90.00
#
_symmetry.space_group_name_H-M   'P 1'
#
loop_
_entity.id
_entity.type
_entity.pdbx_description
1 polymer ?
#
loop_
_entity_poly.entity_id
_entity_poly.type
_entity_poly.pdbx_seq_one_letter_code
_entity_poly.pdbx_strand_id
1 'polypeptide(L)'
;MPQALTAADRLMQLARILRFGASELFLEVQQIQRRRPAEVATGRDADIALLAMGMQEAAQELDRQAADADLQAYLAHRAAGGDVLLLPLPVVVRQPEQHRPAANDAGLLNRVVRAVSRVLRRAA
;
A
#
# COMPACT_ATOMS: atom_id res chain seq x y z
N MET A 1 -1.24 5.73 -25.99
CA MET A 1 -1.81 6.92 -25.33
C MET A 1 -1.86 6.63 -23.83
N PRO A 2 -1.19 7.39 -22.96
CA PRO A 2 -1.35 7.20 -21.51
C PRO A 2 -2.79 7.55 -21.12
N GLN A 3 -3.47 6.65 -20.41
CA GLN A 3 -4.80 6.91 -19.86
C GLN A 3 -4.67 7.95 -18.75
N ALA A 4 -5.46 9.03 -18.82
CA ALA A 4 -5.50 10.01 -17.76
C ALA A 4 -6.14 9.38 -16.51
N LEU A 5 -5.41 9.38 -15.39
CA LEU A 5 -5.92 8.88 -14.10
C LEU A 5 -7.12 9.72 -13.66
N THR A 6 -8.21 9.05 -13.30
CA THR A 6 -9.41 9.68 -12.76
C THR A 6 -9.14 10.26 -11.36
N ALA A 7 -10.05 11.09 -10.85
CA ALA A 7 -9.94 11.60 -9.48
C ALA A 7 -9.97 10.44 -8.46
N ALA A 8 -10.84 9.45 -8.66
CA ALA A 8 -10.91 8.26 -7.83
C ALA A 8 -9.61 7.45 -7.86
N ASP A 9 -9.01 7.24 -9.05
CA ASP A 9 -7.71 6.54 -9.16
C ASP A 9 -6.61 7.21 -8.33
N ARG A 10 -6.56 8.54 -8.34
CA ARG A 10 -5.58 9.31 -7.56
C ARG A 10 -5.81 9.17 -6.06
N LEU A 11 -7.06 9.23 -5.61
CA LEU A 11 -7.43 9.02 -4.21
C LEU A 11 -7.06 7.61 -3.74
N MET A 12 -7.36 6.59 -4.55
CA MET A 12 -6.96 5.20 -4.27
C MET A 12 -5.44 5.02 -4.22
N GLN A 13 -4.70 5.69 -5.10
CA GLN A 13 -3.22 5.67 -5.07
C GLN A 13 -2.67 6.28 -3.79
N LEU A 14 -3.20 7.44 -3.36
CA LEU A 14 -2.82 8.07 -2.10
C LEU A 14 -3.16 7.18 -0.90
N ALA A 15 -4.36 6.60 -0.88
CA ALA A 15 -4.76 5.64 0.15
C ALA A 15 -3.82 4.42 0.22
N ARG A 16 -3.33 3.94 -0.93
CA ARG A 16 -2.35 2.85 -0.98
C ARG A 16 -1.00 3.26 -0.40
N ILE A 17 -0.52 4.46 -0.71
CA ILE A 17 0.75 4.99 -0.17
C ILE A 17 0.65 5.13 1.35
N LEU A 18 -0.45 5.67 1.87
CA LEU A 18 -0.66 5.81 3.31
C LEU A 18 -0.72 4.46 4.02
N ARG A 19 -1.43 3.47 3.48
CA ARG A 19 -1.45 2.10 4.03
C ARG A 19 -0.07 1.45 4.07
N PHE A 20 0.71 1.66 3.01
CA PHE A 20 2.07 1.15 2.94
C PHE A 20 2.95 1.78 4.03
N GLY A 21 2.94 3.11 4.13
CA GLY A 21 3.67 3.82 5.19
C GLY A 21 3.24 3.44 6.60
N ALA A 22 1.92 3.31 6.85
CA ALA A 22 1.40 2.84 8.14
C ALA A 22 1.93 1.44 8.49
N SER A 23 1.96 0.53 7.51
CA SER A 23 2.48 -0.83 7.70
C SER A 23 3.97 -0.83 8.04
N GLU A 24 4.77 0.03 7.39
CA GLU A 24 6.20 0.18 7.70
C GLU A 24 6.42 0.68 9.13
N LEU A 25 5.66 1.68 9.58
CA LEU A 25 5.74 2.21 10.95
C LEU A 25 5.34 1.16 12.00
N PHE A 26 4.29 0.36 11.75
CA PHE A 26 3.93 -0.75 12.64
C PHE A 26 5.03 -1.80 12.72
N LEU A 27 5.68 -2.13 11.60
CA LEU A 27 6.81 -3.06 11.59
C LEU A 27 8.00 -2.50 12.35
N GLU A 28 8.27 -1.20 12.25
CA GLU A 28 9.33 -0.53 13.01
C GLU A 28 9.07 -0.64 14.53
N VAL A 29 7.86 -0.32 14.99
CA VAL A 29 7.47 -0.47 16.40
C VAL A 29 7.64 -1.92 16.87
N GLN A 30 7.19 -2.90 16.09
CA GLN A 30 7.38 -4.32 16.43
C GLN A 30 8.87 -4.71 16.51
N GLN A 31 9.72 -4.18 15.64
CA GLN A 31 11.15 -4.45 15.69
C GLN A 31 11.82 -3.82 16.91
N ILE A 32 11.42 -2.61 17.30
CA ILE A 32 11.92 -1.93 18.51
C ILE A 32 11.53 -2.74 19.75
N GLN A 33 10.25 -3.09 19.88
CA GLN A 33 9.73 -3.89 21.01
C GLN A 33 10.45 -5.24 21.13
N ARG A 34 10.73 -5.92 20.01
CA ARG A 34 11.49 -7.19 20.00
C ARG A 34 12.94 -7.02 20.45
N ARG A 35 13.60 -5.92 20.07
CA ARG A 35 15.01 -5.67 20.43
C ARG A 35 15.18 -5.25 21.89
N ARG A 36 14.18 -4.60 22.47
CA ARG A 36 14.26 -4.05 23.83
C ARG A 36 12.99 -4.35 24.64
N PRO A 37 12.70 -5.62 24.94
CA PRO A 37 11.47 -6.04 25.61
C PRO A 37 11.29 -5.50 27.05
N ALA A 38 12.37 -5.05 27.69
CA ALA A 38 12.33 -4.49 29.05
C ALA A 38 12.09 -2.96 29.08
N GLU A 39 12.20 -2.26 27.96
CA GLU A 39 12.01 -0.80 27.82
C GLU A 39 10.67 -0.44 27.13
N VAL A 40 9.77 -1.43 26.92
CA VAL A 40 8.72 -1.52 25.87
C VAL A 40 7.62 -0.45 25.84
N ALA A 41 7.63 0.54 26.70
CA ALA A 41 6.68 1.64 26.61
C ALA A 41 7.40 2.98 26.68
N THR A 42 8.33 3.22 25.74
CA THR A 42 8.76 4.59 25.52
C THR A 42 7.62 5.36 24.86
N GLY A 43 7.36 6.61 25.29
CA GLY A 43 6.32 7.44 24.67
C GLY A 43 6.47 7.55 23.14
N ARG A 44 7.71 7.48 22.66
CA ARG A 44 8.04 7.48 21.23
C ARG A 44 7.45 6.30 20.46
N ASP A 45 7.42 5.10 21.02
CA ASP A 45 6.84 3.92 20.33
C ASP A 45 5.32 4.06 20.21
N ALA A 46 4.68 4.62 21.24
CA ALA A 46 3.27 4.95 21.22
C ALA A 46 2.95 6.05 20.20
N ASP A 47 3.81 7.08 20.09
CA ASP A 47 3.66 8.15 19.09
C ASP A 47 3.75 7.60 17.66
N ILE A 48 4.71 6.69 17.39
CA ILE A 48 4.84 6.04 16.08
C ILE A 48 3.61 5.16 15.78
N ALA A 49 3.13 4.40 16.76
CA ALA A 49 1.92 3.60 16.59
C ALA A 49 0.68 4.48 16.34
N LEU A 50 0.55 5.61 17.03
CA LEU A 50 -0.54 6.58 16.84
C LEU A 50 -0.50 7.19 15.44
N LEU A 51 0.69 7.57 14.96
CA LEU A 51 0.88 8.06 13.60
C LEU A 51 0.45 6.99 12.57
N ALA A 52 0.87 5.74 12.76
CA ALA A 52 0.51 4.65 11.87
C ALA A 52 -1.02 4.40 11.83
N MET A 53 -1.70 4.48 12.99
CA MET A 53 -3.15 4.41 13.05
C MET A 53 -3.81 5.58 12.31
N GLY A 54 -3.36 6.82 12.52
CA GLY A 54 -3.90 8.00 11.81
C GLY A 54 -3.71 7.92 10.30
N MET A 55 -2.57 7.40 9.82
CA MET A 55 -2.34 7.15 8.40
C MET A 55 -3.31 6.10 7.84
N GLN A 56 -3.64 5.08 8.62
CA GLN A 56 -4.60 4.05 8.21
C GLN A 56 -6.03 4.60 8.14
N GLU A 57 -6.44 5.42 9.10
CA GLU A 57 -7.74 6.11 9.10
C GLU A 57 -7.86 7.06 7.91
N ALA A 58 -6.84 7.86 7.66
CA ALA A 58 -6.79 8.74 6.49
C ALA A 58 -6.88 7.95 5.18
N ALA A 59 -6.22 6.79 5.09
CA ALA A 59 -6.34 5.92 3.92
C ALA A 59 -7.76 5.38 3.71
N GLN A 60 -8.44 4.97 4.79
CA GLN A 60 -9.83 4.51 4.72
C GLN A 60 -10.78 5.62 4.28
N GLU A 61 -10.55 6.84 4.74
CA GLU A 61 -11.35 7.99 4.34
C GLU A 61 -11.13 8.35 2.86
N LEU A 62 -9.89 8.30 2.39
CA LEU A 62 -9.59 8.46 0.96
C LEU A 62 -10.25 7.39 0.09
N ASP A 63 -10.35 6.14 0.56
CA ASP A 63 -11.08 5.09 -0.17
C ASP A 63 -12.58 5.39 -0.25
N ARG A 64 -13.20 5.92 0.82
CA ARG A 64 -14.61 6.36 0.79
C ARG A 64 -14.79 7.48 -0.23
N GLN A 65 -13.93 8.49 -0.18
CA GLN A 65 -13.97 9.62 -1.12
C GLN A 65 -13.75 9.18 -2.57
N ALA A 66 -12.90 8.16 -2.80
CA ALA A 66 -12.72 7.57 -4.12
C ALA A 66 -14.01 6.91 -4.62
N ALA A 67 -14.69 6.13 -3.78
CA ALA A 67 -15.96 5.51 -4.13
C ALA A 67 -17.05 6.55 -4.42
N ASP A 68 -17.10 7.63 -3.64
CA ASP A 68 -18.03 8.73 -3.87
C ASP A 68 -17.72 9.47 -5.19
N ALA A 69 -16.44 9.70 -5.50
CA ALA A 69 -16.01 10.33 -6.75
C ALA A 69 -16.38 9.47 -7.97
N ASP A 70 -16.21 8.15 -7.88
CA ASP A 70 -16.63 7.21 -8.93
C ASP A 70 -18.15 7.21 -9.13
N LEU A 71 -18.92 7.23 -8.03
CA LEU A 71 -20.38 7.34 -8.10
C LEU A 71 -20.82 8.66 -8.74
N GLN A 72 -20.20 9.78 -8.36
CA GLN A 72 -20.48 11.09 -8.96
C GLN A 72 -20.16 11.09 -10.46
N ALA A 73 -19.03 10.50 -10.86
CA ALA A 73 -18.67 10.37 -12.28
C ALA A 73 -19.69 9.53 -13.05
N TYR A 74 -20.17 8.42 -12.46
CA TYR A 74 -21.24 7.59 -13.03
C TYR A 74 -22.54 8.39 -13.21
N LEU A 75 -22.98 9.13 -12.19
CA LEU A 75 -24.22 9.90 -12.24
C LEU A 75 -24.13 11.02 -13.28
N ALA A 76 -22.98 11.70 -13.37
CA ALA A 76 -22.74 12.73 -14.37
C ALA A 76 -22.77 12.15 -15.79
N HIS A 77 -22.15 10.98 -16.01
CA HIS A 77 -22.16 10.31 -17.31
C HIS A 77 -23.58 9.89 -17.74
N ARG A 78 -24.36 9.33 -16.80
CA ARG A 78 -25.76 8.97 -17.03
C ARG A 78 -26.62 10.21 -17.33
N ALA A 79 -26.42 11.31 -16.61
CA ALA A 79 -27.14 12.57 -16.85
C ALA A 79 -26.79 13.18 -18.23
N ALA A 80 -25.58 12.96 -18.72
CA ALA A 80 -25.17 13.33 -20.07
C ALA A 80 -25.76 12.43 -21.18
N GLY A 81 -26.61 11.44 -20.84
CA GLY A 81 -27.21 10.51 -21.78
C GLY A 81 -26.27 9.38 -22.23
N GLY A 82 -25.17 9.16 -21.51
CA GLY A 82 -24.25 8.05 -21.78
C GLY A 82 -24.85 6.71 -21.35
N ASP A 83 -24.78 5.71 -22.24
CA ASP A 83 -25.12 4.33 -21.92
C ASP A 83 -24.09 3.74 -20.94
N VAL A 84 -24.57 3.22 -19.80
CA VAL A 84 -23.68 2.63 -18.80
C VAL A 84 -23.72 1.11 -18.85
N LEU A 85 -22.59 0.50 -19.20
CA LEU A 85 -22.35 -0.92 -18.99
C LEU A 85 -21.83 -1.13 -17.56
N LEU A 86 -22.69 -1.69 -16.69
CA LEU A 86 -22.25 -2.21 -15.39
C LEU A 86 -21.45 -3.49 -15.60
N LEU A 87 -20.15 -3.34 -15.83
CA LEU A 87 -19.23 -4.48 -15.83
C LEU A 87 -19.00 -4.89 -14.37
N PRO A 88 -19.28 -6.14 -13.98
CA PRO A 88 -18.84 -6.63 -12.68
C PRO A 88 -17.32 -6.50 -12.63
N LEU A 89 -16.82 -5.78 -11.61
CA LEU A 89 -15.40 -5.76 -11.28
C LEU A 89 -14.90 -7.21 -11.33
N PRO A 90 -13.82 -7.52 -12.08
CA PRO A 90 -13.29 -8.86 -12.12
C PRO A 90 -12.81 -9.22 -10.70
N VAL A 91 -13.66 -9.93 -9.96
CA VAL A 91 -13.31 -10.57 -8.72
C VAL A 91 -12.32 -11.65 -9.12
N VAL A 92 -11.02 -11.36 -8.99
CA VAL A 92 -9.98 -12.37 -9.09
C VAL A 92 -10.10 -13.23 -7.84
N VAL A 93 -10.99 -14.22 -7.88
CA VAL A 93 -11.02 -15.31 -6.92
C VAL A 93 -9.74 -16.12 -7.18
N ARG A 94 -8.68 -15.81 -6.42
CA ARG A 94 -7.47 -16.63 -6.44
C ARG A 94 -7.83 -17.98 -5.82
N GLN A 95 -7.83 -19.03 -6.62
CA GLN A 95 -7.92 -20.39 -6.11
C GLN A 95 -6.73 -20.64 -5.18
N PRO A 96 -6.92 -21.28 -4.01
CA PRO A 96 -5.89 -21.44 -2.98
C PRO A 96 -4.68 -22.31 -3.41
N GLU A 97 -4.66 -22.86 -4.63
CA GLU A 97 -3.63 -23.82 -5.07
C GLU A 97 -2.72 -23.36 -6.22
N GLN A 98 -2.78 -22.09 -6.64
CA GLN A 98 -1.83 -21.61 -7.66
C GLN A 98 -0.42 -21.40 -7.08
N HIS A 99 0.41 -22.41 -7.28
CA HIS A 99 1.87 -22.41 -7.19
C HIS A 99 2.46 -21.05 -7.63
N ARG A 100 3.24 -20.41 -6.74
CA ARG A 100 4.10 -19.28 -7.08
C ARG A 100 5.03 -19.68 -8.25
N PRO A 101 5.16 -18.88 -9.32
CA PRO A 101 6.33 -18.99 -10.18
C PRO A 101 7.55 -18.48 -9.39
N ALA A 102 8.37 -19.41 -8.93
CA ALA A 102 9.64 -19.16 -8.21
C ALA A 102 10.76 -18.62 -9.13
N ALA A 103 10.43 -17.71 -10.06
CA ALA A 103 11.36 -17.27 -11.10
C ALA A 103 11.99 -15.89 -10.85
N ASN A 104 11.43 -15.04 -9.96
CA ASN A 104 11.94 -13.68 -9.77
C ASN A 104 12.66 -13.42 -8.43
N ASP A 105 12.59 -14.31 -7.44
CA ASP A 105 13.17 -14.05 -6.12
C ASP A 105 14.67 -14.37 -6.05
N ALA A 106 15.16 -15.38 -6.78
CA ALA A 106 16.57 -15.76 -6.74
C ALA A 106 17.50 -14.71 -7.36
N GLY A 107 17.07 -14.05 -8.44
CA GLY A 107 17.87 -13.04 -9.14
C GLY A 107 17.96 -11.71 -8.39
N LEU A 108 16.89 -11.35 -7.66
CA LEU A 108 16.80 -10.08 -6.92
C LEU A 108 17.61 -10.15 -5.62
N LEU A 109 17.53 -11.26 -4.88
CA LEU A 109 18.34 -11.49 -3.68
C LEU A 109 19.84 -11.49 -3.98
N ASN A 110 20.28 -12.11 -5.09
CA ASN A 110 21.70 -12.16 -5.45
C ASN A 110 22.26 -10.76 -5.84
N ARG A 111 21.43 -9.90 -6.43
CA ARG A 111 21.79 -8.49 -6.71
C ARG A 111 21.86 -7.65 -5.45
N VAL A 112 20.93 -7.83 -4.51
CA VAL A 112 20.93 -7.13 -3.22
C VAL A 112 22.16 -7.55 -2.40
N VAL A 113 22.47 -8.84 -2.31
CA VAL A 113 23.67 -9.34 -1.59
C VAL A 113 24.96 -8.79 -2.21
N ARG A 114 25.08 -8.74 -3.56
CA ARG A 114 26.23 -8.12 -4.23
C ARG A 114 26.34 -6.62 -3.97
N ALA A 115 25.22 -5.90 -3.95
CA ALA A 115 25.20 -4.47 -3.67
C ALA A 115 25.68 -4.18 -2.23
N VAL A 116 25.17 -4.93 -1.26
CA VAL A 116 25.54 -4.80 0.16
C VAL A 116 27.02 -5.15 0.39
N SER A 117 27.51 -6.20 -0.27
CA SER A 117 28.92 -6.62 -0.15
C SER A 117 29.91 -5.60 -0.71
N ARG A 118 29.53 -4.84 -1.76
CA ARG A 118 30.37 -3.76 -2.31
C ARG A 118 30.41 -2.54 -1.42
N VAL A 119 29.29 -2.20 -0.78
CA VAL A 119 29.23 -1.07 0.16
C VAL A 119 30.10 -1.34 1.38
N LEU A 120 30.03 -2.55 1.94
CA LEU A 120 30.85 -2.92 3.10
C LEU A 120 32.35 -2.96 2.81
N ARG A 121 32.78 -3.38 1.61
CA ARG A 121 34.21 -3.34 1.21
C ARG A 121 34.77 -1.95 0.94
N ARG A 122 33.90 -0.94 0.76
CA ARG A 122 34.32 0.46 0.56
C ARG A 122 34.38 1.25 1.86
N ALA A 123 33.82 0.69 2.95
CA ALA A 123 33.74 1.31 4.26
C ALA A 123 34.76 0.74 5.27
N ALA A 124 35.55 -0.26 4.87
CA ALA A 124 36.69 -0.80 5.59
C ALA A 124 37.99 -0.39 4.89
#